data_AF-I3UNT2-F1
#
_entry.id   AF-I3UNT2-F1
#
_cell.length_a   1.000
_cell.length_b   1.000
_cell.length_c   1.000
_cell.angle_alpha   90.00
_cell.angle_beta   90.00
_cell.angle_gamma   90.00
#
_symmetry.space_group_name_H-M   'P 1'
#
loop_
_entity.id
_entity.type
_entity.pdbx_description
1 polymer ?
#
loop_
_entity_poly.entity_id
_entity_poly.type
_entity_poly.pdbx_seq_one_letter_code
_entity_poly.pdbx_strand_id
1 'polypeptide(L)' 'MREKGLNVQWIIETHVHADHLSAGHYLKEQLSGTLIIGDHITVL' A
#
# COMPACT_ATOMS: atom_id res chain seq x y z
N MET A 1 3.62 12.39 7.62
CA MET A 1 3.32 12.90 6.26
C MET A 1 2.93 14.37 6.32
N ARG A 2 1.72 14.71 6.77
CA ARG A 2 1.19 16.08 6.77
C ARG A 2 2.02 17.08 7.57
N GLU A 3 2.37 16.77 8.81
CA GLU A 3 3.18 17.64 9.68
C GLU A 3 4.61 17.88 9.16
N LYS A 4 5.14 16.94 8.36
CA LYS A 4 6.47 17.01 7.78
C LYS A 4 6.46 17.39 6.29
N GLY A 5 5.29 17.72 5.72
CA GLY A 5 5.14 18.03 4.30
C GLY A 5 5.57 16.92 3.33
N LEU A 6 5.51 15.65 3.76
CA LEU A 6 5.94 14.50 2.97
C LEU A 6 4.79 13.90 2.15
N ASN A 7 5.11 13.45 0.95
CA ASN A 7 4.19 12.76 0.05
C ASN A 7 4.50 11.25 -0.01
N VAL A 8 3.45 10.43 0.01
CA VAL A 8 3.57 8.98 -0.15
C VAL A 8 3.71 8.68 -1.64
N GLN A 9 4.82 8.08 -2.04
CA GLN A 9 5.00 7.59 -3.42
C GLN A 9 4.59 6.13 -3.56
N TRP A 10 4.91 5.31 -2.56
CA TRP A 10 4.75 3.86 -2.63
C TRP A 10 4.10 3.32 -1.36
N ILE A 11 3.19 2.37 -1.53
CA ILE A 11 2.61 1.52 -0.50
C ILE A 11 3.00 0.10 -0.91
N ILE A 12 3.79 -0.59 -0.09
CA ILE A 12 4.47 -1.82 -0.50
C ILE A 12 3.93 -2.99 0.33
N GLU A 13 3.34 -3.97 -0.34
CA GLU A 13 2.97 -5.25 0.25
C GLU A 13 4.08 -6.27 -0.03
N THR A 14 4.53 -6.97 1.00
CA THR A 14 5.62 -7.96 0.85
C THR A 14 5.10 -9.33 0.42
N HIS A 15 3.86 -9.67 0.80
CA HIS A 15 3.19 -10.93 0.49
C HIS A 15 1.67 -10.77 0.69
N VAL A 16 0.91 -11.80 0.34
CA VAL A 16 -0.50 -11.89 0.71
C VAL A 16 -0.59 -12.32 2.17
N HIS A 17 -1.14 -11.44 3.00
CA HIS A 17 -1.28 -11.69 4.44
C HIS A 17 -2.41 -12.68 4.71
N ALA A 18 -2.14 -13.69 5.55
CA ALA A 18 -3.11 -14.70 5.96
C ALA A 18 -3.61 -14.49 7.41
N ASP A 19 -2.90 -13.65 8.16
CA ASP A 19 -3.05 -13.43 9.59
C ASP A 19 -3.64 -12.05 9.92
N HIS A 20 -3.64 -11.11 8.96
CA HIS A 20 -4.21 -9.79 9.14
C HIS A 20 -4.73 -9.19 7.83
N LEU A 21 -5.67 -8.24 7.95
CA LEU A 21 -6.16 -7.47 6.83
C LEU A 21 -5.25 -6.26 6.59
N SER A 22 -4.73 -6.12 5.38
CA SER A 22 -3.97 -4.93 5.00
C SER A 22 -4.87 -3.69 4.86
N ALA A 23 -4.32 -2.53 5.22
CA ALA A 23 -4.91 -1.22 4.93
C ALA A 23 -4.48 -0.65 3.56
N GLY A 24 -3.75 -1.40 2.73
CA GLY A 24 -3.14 -0.93 1.49
C GLY A 24 -4.12 -0.25 0.53
N HIS A 25 -5.29 -0.85 0.29
CA HIS A 25 -6.34 -0.27 -0.56
C HIS A 25 -6.90 1.03 0.02
N TYR A 26 -7.22 1.04 1.31
CA TYR A 26 -7.70 2.23 2.00
C TYR A 26 -6.68 3.37 1.90
N LEU A 27 -5.40 3.08 2.18
CA LEU A 27 -4.33 4.07 2.11
C LEU A 27 -4.11 4.59 0.69
N LYS A 28 -4.24 3.75 -0.35
CA LYS A 28 -4.18 4.17 -1.76
C LYS A 28 -5.32 5.13 -2.13
N GLU A 29 -6.51 4.96 -1.55
CA GLU A 29 -7.62 5.90 -1.79
C GLU A 29 -7.40 7.24 -1.08
N GLN A 30 -6.84 7.20 0.13
CA GLN A 30 -6.62 8.41 0.94
C GLN A 30 -5.34 9.18 0.54
N LEU A 31 -4.39 8.50 -0.10
CA LEU A 31 -3.04 8.99 -0.38
C LEU A 31 -2.71 8.74 -1.84
N SER A 32 -2.04 9.68 -2.51
CA SER A 32 -1.66 9.56 -3.93
C SER A 32 -0.55 8.53 -4.23
N GLY A 33 -0.30 7.59 -3.32
CA GLY A 33 0.75 6.59 -3.43
C GLY A 33 0.32 5.40 -4.30
N THR A 34 1.29 4.78 -4.98
CA THR A 34 1.07 3.58 -5.77
C THR A 34 1.19 2.35 -4.86
N LEU A 35 0.13 1.54 -4.80
CA LEU A 35 0.16 0.24 -4.14
C LEU A 35 0.88 -0.77 -5.05
N ILE A 36 1.93 -1.39 -4.54
CA ILE A 36 2.72 -2.41 -5.23
C ILE A 36 2.83 -3.69 -4.39
N ILE A 37 2.95 -4.82 -5.07
CA ILE A 37 3.17 -6.14 -4.50
C ILE A 37 4.09 -6.94 -5.43
N GLY A 38 4.58 -8.10 -4.99
CA GLY A 38 5.39 -8.99 -5.82
C GLY A 38 4.67 -9.40 -7.12
N ASP A 39 5.39 -9.41 -8.23
CA ASP A 39 4.85 -9.63 -9.60
C ASP A 39 4.10 -10.96 -9.78
N HIS A 40 4.43 -11.98 -8.98
CA HIS A 40 3.73 -13.26 -8.99
C HIS A 40 2.33 -13.23 -8.33
N ILE A 41 1.96 -12.12 -7.69
CA ILE A 41 0.64 -11.93 -7.09
C ILE A 41 -0.24 -11.18 -8.08
N THR A 42 -1.11 -11.92 -8.77
CA THR A 42 -1.92 -11.40 -9.89
C THR A 42 -3.30 -10.91 -9.47
N VAL A 43 -3.63 -10.99 -8.18
CA VAL A 43 -4.91 -10.57 -7.62
C VAL A 43 -4.71 -9.91 -6.26
N LEU A 44 -5.39 -8.78 -6.06
CA LEU A 44 -5.43 -7.97 -4.85
C LEU A 44 -6.84 -7.41 -4.68
#